data_AF-A0ABD7FVK0-F1
#
_entry.id   AF-A0ABD7FVK0-F1
#
_cell.length_a   1.000
_cell.length_b   1.000
_cell.length_c   1.000
_cell.angle_alpha   90.00
_cell.angle_beta   90.00
_cell.angle_gamma   90.00
#
_symmetry.space_group_name_H-M   'P 1'
#
loop_
_entity.id
_entity.type
_entity.pdbx_description
1 polymer ?
#
loop_
_entity_poly.entity_id
_entity_poly.type
_entity_poly.pdbx_seq_one_letter_code
_entity_poly.pdbx_strand_id
1 'polypeptide(L)'
;MSNTHQGLKAVAILESTKGIVSLLLGLGLHHVACDSLQQLLQDLLQHLHLNPASYWSEKLLHQAGLLTHFNLNWVAAGALVYGAIRLIEAYGLWQNLLWTEWFALLSGAIYLPFEVYELFTHPGVFSIAALLINLVIVLYMYRIIRSKVPQR
;
A
#
# COMPACT_ATOMS: atom_id res chain seq x y z
N MET A 1 23.64 23.05 2.75
CA MET A 1 23.27 22.05 1.72
C MET A 1 23.27 20.60 2.26
N SER A 2 24.12 20.24 3.24
CA SER A 2 24.16 18.89 3.83
C SER A 2 22.84 18.43 4.48
N ASN A 3 22.18 19.30 5.24
CA ASN A 3 20.96 18.96 5.98
C ASN A 3 19.78 18.57 5.08
N THR A 4 19.64 19.22 3.91
CA THR A 4 18.58 18.90 2.94
C THR A 4 18.77 17.51 2.33
N HIS A 5 20.01 17.16 1.96
CA HIS A 5 20.35 15.83 1.46
C HIS A 5 20.12 14.75 2.53
N GLN A 6 20.44 15.02 3.80
CA GLN A 6 20.19 14.10 4.89
C GLN A 6 18.68 13.87 5.12
N GLY A 7 17.87 14.94 5.10
CA GLY A 7 16.43 14.79 5.28
C GLY A 7 15.73 14.13 4.08
N LEU A 8 16.18 14.36 2.84
CA LEU A 8 15.67 13.63 1.66
C LEU A 8 15.94 12.12 1.77
N LYS A 9 17.12 11.72 2.26
CA LYS A 9 17.44 10.31 2.54
C LYS A 9 16.57 9.73 3.64
N ALA A 10 16.27 10.49 4.70
CA ALA A 10 15.38 10.04 5.76
C ALA A 10 13.96 9.76 5.23
N VAL A 11 13.42 10.68 4.40
CA VAL A 11 12.12 10.46 3.74
C VAL A 11 12.18 9.28 2.78
N ALA A 12 13.25 9.15 1.99
CA ALA A 12 13.43 8.00 1.10
C ALA A 12 13.42 6.66 1.86
N ILE A 13 14.05 6.58 3.03
CA ILE A 13 14.03 5.36 3.87
C ILE A 13 12.60 5.07 4.34
N LEU A 14 11.89 6.06 4.87
CA LEU A 14 10.51 5.90 5.33
C LEU A 14 9.57 5.44 4.20
N GLU A 15 9.66 6.08 3.03
CA GLU A 15 8.85 5.71 1.86
C GLU A 15 9.22 4.34 1.32
N SER A 16 10.51 3.96 1.37
CA SER A 16 10.96 2.60 1.01
C SER A 16 10.35 1.55 1.92
N THR A 17 10.25 1.83 3.24
CA THR A 17 9.61 0.91 4.19
C THR A 17 8.15 0.68 3.81
N LYS A 18 7.39 1.73 3.50
CA LYS A 18 6.00 1.61 3.02
C LYS A 18 5.93 0.78 1.73
N GLY A 19 6.84 1.03 0.79
CA GLY A 19 6.94 0.30 -0.47
C GLY A 19 7.20 -1.19 -0.26
N ILE A 20 8.19 -1.55 0.57
CA ILE A 20 8.53 -2.93 0.89
C ILE A 20 7.37 -3.64 1.57
N VAL A 21 6.73 -3.01 2.57
CA VAL A 21 5.55 -3.57 3.24
C VAL A 21 4.45 -3.86 2.24
N SER A 22 4.17 -2.92 1.32
CA SER A 22 3.16 -3.13 0.28
C SER A 22 3.52 -4.25 -0.69
N LEU A 23 4.80 -4.38 -1.08
CA LEU A 23 5.25 -5.49 -1.93
C LEU A 23 5.08 -6.83 -1.23
N LEU A 24 5.48 -6.93 0.04
CA LEU A 24 5.31 -8.15 0.84
C LEU A 24 3.83 -8.53 0.98
N LEU A 25 2.95 -7.55 1.23
CA LEU A 25 1.51 -7.76 1.27
C LEU A 25 0.98 -8.20 -0.10
N GLY A 26 1.39 -7.55 -1.18
CA GLY A 26 0.98 -7.92 -2.54
C GLY A 26 1.42 -9.34 -2.92
N LEU A 27 2.66 -9.72 -2.63
CA LEU A 27 3.17 -11.07 -2.85
C LEU A 27 2.46 -12.11 -1.99
N GLY A 28 2.24 -11.80 -0.70
CA GLY A 28 1.51 -12.69 0.22
C GLY A 28 0.07 -12.91 -0.22
N LEU A 29 -0.63 -11.84 -0.61
CA LEU A 29 -1.99 -11.92 -1.14
C LEU A 29 -2.04 -12.68 -2.48
N HIS A 30 -1.06 -12.49 -3.34
CA HIS A 30 -0.98 -13.22 -4.62
C HIS A 30 -0.79 -14.73 -4.39
N HIS A 31 0.05 -15.13 -3.43
CA HIS A 31 0.24 -16.55 -3.08
C HIS A 31 -1.09 -17.18 -2.61
N VAL A 32 -1.77 -16.53 -1.67
CA VAL A 32 -3.07 -17.00 -1.15
C VAL A 32 -4.15 -17.04 -2.24
N ALA A 33 -4.15 -16.05 -3.14
CA ALA A 33 -5.09 -16.00 -4.26
C ALA A 33 -4.88 -17.15 -5.25
N CYS A 34 -3.62 -17.55 -5.50
CA CYS A 34 -3.28 -18.66 -6.40
C CYS A 34 -3.62 -20.03 -5.78
N ASP A 35 -3.34 -20.22 -4.49
CA ASP A 35 -3.66 -21.46 -3.77
C ASP A 35 -5.17 -21.70 -3.68
N SER A 36 -5.95 -20.65 -3.46
CA SER A 36 -7.41 -20.72 -3.40
C SER A 36 -8.01 -21.18 -4.75
N LEU A 37 -7.42 -20.74 -5.86
CA LEU A 37 -7.82 -21.15 -7.21
C LEU A 37 -7.48 -22.61 -7.49
N GLN A 38 -6.31 -23.09 -7.03
CA GLN A 38 -5.93 -24.50 -7.17
C GLN A 38 -6.81 -25.42 -6.33
N GLN A 39 -7.15 -25.04 -5.10
CA GLN A 39 -8.06 -25.81 -4.24
C GLN A 39 -9.47 -25.84 -4.81
N LEU A 40 -10.00 -24.71 -5.31
CA LEU A 40 -11.30 -24.68 -5.98
C LEU A 40 -11.32 -25.53 -7.25
N LEU A 41 -10.23 -25.52 -8.03
CA LEU A 41 -10.12 -26.35 -9.24
C LEU A 41 -9.98 -27.83 -8.89
N GLN A 42 -9.25 -28.17 -7.82
CA GLN A 42 -9.13 -29.54 -7.31
C GLN A 42 -10.46 -30.03 -6.74
N ASP A 43 -11.18 -29.23 -5.96
CA ASP A 43 -12.52 -29.58 -5.46
C ASP A 43 -13.53 -29.70 -6.60
N LEU A 44 -13.48 -28.84 -7.62
CA LEU A 44 -14.30 -28.94 -8.83
C LEU A 44 -13.93 -30.16 -9.67
N LEU A 45 -12.65 -30.47 -9.85
CA LEU A 45 -12.20 -31.67 -10.59
C LEU A 45 -12.46 -32.97 -9.81
N GLN A 46 -12.48 -32.91 -8.48
CA GLN A 46 -12.88 -34.02 -7.61
C GLN A 46 -14.42 -34.18 -7.59
N HIS A 47 -15.20 -33.09 -7.65
CA HIS A 47 -16.66 -33.14 -7.77
C HIS A 47 -17.15 -33.47 -9.18
N LEU A 48 -16.38 -33.16 -10.23
CA LEU A 48 -16.68 -33.51 -11.62
C LEU A 48 -16.25 -34.94 -11.98
N HIS A 49 -15.59 -35.66 -11.06
CA HIS A 49 -15.71 -37.12 -11.04
C HIS A 49 -17.07 -37.48 -10.43
N LEU A 50 -18.00 -37.85 -11.30
CA LEU A 50 -19.28 -38.46 -10.99
C LEU A 50 -19.18 -39.54 -9.89
N ASN A 51 -19.34 -39.18 -8.62
CA ASN A 51 -19.87 -40.06 -7.57
C ASN A 51 -20.35 -39.24 -6.36
N PRO A 52 -21.58 -39.46 -5.83
CA PRO A 52 -22.21 -38.61 -4.83
C PRO A 52 -22.00 -39.12 -3.40
N ALA A 53 -21.72 -38.22 -2.46
CA ALA A 53 -22.16 -38.22 -1.06
C ALA A 53 -21.41 -37.11 -0.30
N SER A 54 -22.03 -35.93 -0.14
CA SER A 54 -22.53 -35.41 1.16
C SER A 54 -21.55 -35.60 2.31
N TYR A 55 -21.02 -34.55 2.91
CA TYR A 55 -21.69 -33.65 3.87
C TYR A 55 -20.53 -32.78 4.39
N TRP A 56 -20.75 -31.55 4.86
CA TRP A 56 -19.73 -30.57 5.33
C TRP A 56 -19.20 -29.54 4.31
N SER A 57 -20.01 -28.54 3.95
CA SER A 57 -19.45 -27.24 3.54
C SER A 57 -20.41 -26.04 3.61
N GLU A 58 -21.69 -26.20 3.98
CA GLU A 58 -22.61 -25.04 4.00
C GLU A 58 -22.25 -23.97 5.05
N LYS A 59 -21.56 -24.36 6.14
CA LYS A 59 -21.16 -23.39 7.18
C LYS A 59 -19.86 -22.65 6.88
N LEU A 60 -19.00 -23.20 6.01
CA LEU A 60 -17.72 -22.56 5.64
C LEU A 60 -17.89 -21.64 4.41
N LEU A 61 -18.84 -21.96 3.52
CA LEU A 61 -19.14 -21.17 2.33
C LEU A 61 -19.73 -19.79 2.64
N HIS A 62 -20.49 -19.65 3.73
CA HIS A 62 -21.13 -18.37 4.06
C HIS A 62 -20.16 -17.30 4.62
N GLN A 63 -19.00 -17.71 5.14
CA GLN A 63 -17.95 -16.79 5.58
C GLN A 63 -16.97 -16.45 4.44
N ALA A 64 -16.72 -17.37 3.50
CA ALA A 64 -15.93 -17.11 2.31
C ALA A 64 -16.65 -16.18 1.30
N GLY A 65 -17.98 -16.24 1.24
CA GLY A 65 -18.80 -15.42 0.34
C GLY A 65 -18.69 -13.90 0.53
N LEU A 66 -18.38 -13.43 1.75
CA LEU A 66 -18.20 -11.99 1.99
C LEU A 66 -16.83 -11.46 1.53
N LEU A 67 -15.81 -12.33 1.45
CA LEU A 67 -14.51 -11.99 0.84
C LEU A 67 -14.54 -12.13 -0.70
N THR A 68 -15.59 -12.72 -1.26
CA THR A 68 -15.68 -13.12 -2.68
C THR A 68 -15.99 -11.94 -3.63
N HIS A 69 -16.43 -10.78 -3.13
CA HIS A 69 -16.71 -9.63 -4.01
C HIS A 69 -15.49 -8.80 -4.41
N PHE A 70 -14.36 -8.92 -3.70
CA PHE A 70 -13.08 -8.34 -4.12
C PHE A 70 -12.18 -9.46 -4.65
N ASN A 71 -11.88 -9.44 -5.94
CA ASN A 71 -10.89 -10.34 -6.51
C ASN A 71 -9.54 -10.03 -5.87
N LEU A 72 -9.09 -10.90 -4.95
CA LEU A 72 -7.82 -10.74 -4.22
C LEU A 72 -6.63 -10.55 -5.17
N ASN A 73 -6.72 -11.05 -6.40
CA ASN A 73 -5.69 -10.87 -7.41
C ASN A 73 -5.55 -9.40 -7.85
N TRP A 74 -6.66 -8.65 -7.95
CA TRP A 74 -6.62 -7.20 -8.23
C TRP A 74 -6.05 -6.40 -7.05
N VAL A 75 -6.37 -6.81 -5.81
CA VAL A 75 -5.80 -6.18 -4.60
C VAL A 75 -4.29 -6.44 -4.52
N ALA A 76 -3.87 -7.68 -4.77
CA ALA A 76 -2.46 -8.05 -4.83
C ALA A 76 -1.71 -7.27 -5.91
N ALA A 77 -2.26 -7.20 -7.13
CA ALA A 77 -1.69 -6.43 -8.23
C ALA A 77 -1.58 -4.93 -7.88
N GLY A 78 -2.63 -4.36 -7.27
CA GLY A 78 -2.62 -2.96 -6.80
C GLY A 78 -1.53 -2.71 -5.76
N ALA A 79 -1.38 -3.59 -4.77
CA ALA A 79 -0.34 -3.49 -3.74
C ALA A 79 1.08 -3.63 -4.32
N LEU A 80 1.27 -4.49 -5.32
CA LEU A 80 2.55 -4.64 -6.03
C LEU A 80 2.91 -3.37 -6.82
N VAL A 81 1.96 -2.86 -7.61
CA VAL A 81 2.14 -1.63 -8.40
C VAL A 81 2.42 -0.44 -7.48
N TYR A 82 1.63 -0.27 -6.42
CA TYR A 82 1.84 0.79 -5.44
C TYR A 82 3.21 0.67 -4.75
N GLY A 83 3.59 -0.54 -4.34
CA GLY A 83 4.90 -0.81 -3.74
C GLY A 83 6.06 -0.45 -4.68
N ALA A 84 5.97 -0.83 -5.95
CA ALA A 84 6.97 -0.48 -6.97
C ALA A 84 7.09 1.04 -7.18
N ILE A 85 5.95 1.74 -7.29
CA ILE A 85 5.92 3.20 -7.41
C ILE A 85 6.62 3.87 -6.22
N ARG A 86 6.35 3.40 -5.00
CA ARG A 86 6.99 3.92 -3.78
C ARG A 86 8.50 3.70 -3.76
N LEU A 87 8.98 2.57 -4.26
CA LEU A 87 10.42 2.33 -4.39
C LEU A 87 11.07 3.24 -5.43
N ILE A 88 10.39 3.49 -6.56
CA ILE A 88 10.87 4.42 -7.59
C ILE A 88 10.96 5.85 -7.03
N GLU A 89 9.92 6.29 -6.31
CA GLU A 89 9.90 7.57 -5.61
C GLU A 89 11.04 7.69 -4.61
N ALA A 90 11.20 6.69 -3.73
CA ALA A 90 12.27 6.67 -2.75
C ALA A 90 13.66 6.70 -3.37
N TYR A 91 13.87 5.95 -4.46
CA TYR A 91 15.12 5.98 -5.23
C TYR A 91 15.38 7.37 -5.80
N GLY A 92 14.38 8.02 -6.40
CA GLY A 92 14.53 9.37 -6.93
C GLY A 92 14.79 10.41 -5.85
N LEU A 93 14.15 10.31 -4.68
CA LEU A 93 14.45 11.16 -3.52
C LEU A 93 15.89 10.95 -3.04
N TRP A 94 16.37 9.71 -3.03
CA TRP A 94 17.76 9.40 -2.69
C TRP A 94 18.75 10.06 -3.67
N GLN A 95 18.39 10.10 -4.95
CA GLN A 95 19.16 10.77 -6.00
C GLN A 95 18.87 12.28 -6.12
N ASN A 96 17.99 12.85 -5.28
CA ASN A 96 17.60 14.25 -5.28
C ASN A 96 16.97 14.73 -6.61
N LEU A 97 16.17 13.87 -7.25
CA LEU A 97 15.47 14.21 -8.48
C LEU A 97 14.27 15.14 -8.18
N LEU A 98 14.21 16.28 -8.88
CA LEU A 98 13.18 17.31 -8.68
C LEU A 98 11.76 16.78 -8.87
N TRP A 99 11.53 15.92 -9.88
CA TRP A 99 10.19 15.39 -10.15
C TRP A 99 9.71 14.46 -9.02
N THR A 100 10.61 13.73 -8.37
CA THR A 100 10.25 12.87 -7.22
C THR A 100 9.97 13.66 -5.95
N GLU A 101 10.57 14.83 -5.77
CA GLU A 101 10.25 15.72 -4.65
C GLU A 101 8.80 16.22 -4.76
N TRP A 102 8.39 16.65 -5.96
CA TRP A 102 7.00 17.02 -6.23
C TRP A 102 6.03 15.84 -6.10
N PHE A 103 6.43 14.68 -6.60
CA PHE A 103 5.65 13.46 -6.46
C PHE A 103 5.44 13.10 -4.97
N ALA A 104 6.48 13.18 -4.15
CA ALA A 104 6.40 12.93 -2.71
C ALA A 104 5.54 13.93 -1.95
N LEU A 105 5.60 15.21 -2.33
CA LEU A 105 4.71 16.22 -1.78
C LEU A 105 3.24 15.88 -2.08
N LEU A 106 2.93 15.62 -3.35
CA LEU A 106 1.57 15.34 -3.81
C LEU A 106 1.04 14.03 -3.21
N SER A 107 1.83 12.96 -3.27
CA SER A 107 1.47 11.65 -2.74
C SER A 107 1.20 11.75 -1.25
N GLY A 108 2.08 12.40 -0.47
CA GLY A 108 1.91 12.65 0.96
C GLY A 108 0.67 13.49 1.28
N ALA A 109 0.42 14.56 0.52
CA ALA A 109 -0.72 15.45 0.74
C ALA A 109 -2.06 14.75 0.50
N ILE A 110 -2.11 13.78 -0.40
CA ILE A 110 -3.31 12.97 -0.66
C ILE A 110 -3.69 12.14 0.57
N TYR A 111 -2.77 11.72 1.44
CA TYR A 111 -3.11 10.96 2.66
C TYR A 111 -3.79 11.81 3.74
N LEU A 112 -3.47 13.10 3.82
CA LEU A 112 -3.92 13.96 4.93
C LEU A 112 -5.45 13.99 5.11
N PRO A 113 -6.28 14.16 4.07
CA PRO A 113 -7.74 14.13 4.24
C PRO A 113 -8.26 12.80 4.80
N PHE A 114 -7.67 11.67 4.35
CA PHE A 114 -8.07 10.34 4.83
C PHE A 114 -7.63 10.13 6.28
N GLU A 115 -6.43 10.54 6.64
CA GLU A 115 -5.91 10.42 8.01
C GLU A 115 -6.66 11.33 8.99
N VAL A 116 -7.04 12.54 8.56
CA VAL A 116 -7.90 13.43 9.35
C VAL A 116 -9.27 12.80 9.54
N TYR A 117 -9.86 12.22 8.48
CA TYR A 117 -11.12 11.50 8.60
C TYR A 117 -11.03 10.28 9.54
N GLU A 118 -9.95 9.50 9.42
CA GLU A 118 -9.68 8.35 10.29
C GLU A 118 -9.52 8.80 11.76
N LEU A 119 -8.83 9.90 12.01
CA LEU A 119 -8.66 10.46 13.35
C LEU A 119 -10.01 10.80 14.01
N PHE A 120 -10.98 11.32 13.23
CA PHE A 120 -12.31 11.64 13.75
C PHE A 120 -13.22 10.42 13.91
N THR A 121 -13.06 9.39 13.07
CA THR A 121 -13.92 8.20 13.08
C THR A 121 -13.41 7.11 14.02
N HIS A 122 -12.10 6.91 14.06
CA HIS A 122 -11.41 5.90 14.87
C HIS A 122 -10.17 6.50 15.53
N PRO A 123 -10.34 7.43 16.50
CA PRO A 123 -9.21 8.04 17.18
C PRO A 123 -8.36 6.97 17.88
N GLY A 124 -7.10 6.86 17.46
CA GLY A 124 -6.14 5.90 18.00
C GLY A 124 -4.72 6.41 17.90
N VAL A 125 -3.81 5.80 18.69
CA VAL A 125 -2.39 6.15 18.68
C VAL A 125 -1.79 6.00 17.28
N PHE A 126 -2.20 4.97 16.54
CA PHE A 126 -1.74 4.74 15.17
C PHE A 126 -2.20 5.83 14.20
N SER A 127 -3.48 6.21 14.23
CA SER A 127 -4.02 7.25 13.34
C SER A 127 -3.40 8.62 13.64
N ILE A 128 -3.18 8.95 14.92
CA ILE A 128 -2.45 10.17 15.31
C ILE A 128 -1.00 10.13 14.81
N ALA A 129 -0.30 9.02 15.02
CA ALA A 129 1.10 8.89 14.60
C ALA A 129 1.24 8.97 13.07
N ALA A 130 0.36 8.29 12.33
CA ALA A 130 0.33 8.32 10.87
C ALA A 130 0.14 9.75 10.34
N LEU A 131 -0.88 10.45 10.85
CA LEU A 131 -1.16 11.84 10.49
C LEU A 131 0.04 12.75 10.77
N LEU A 132 0.66 12.63 11.94
CA LEU A 132 1.82 13.45 12.30
C LEU A 132 3.02 13.18 11.39
N ILE A 133 3.31 11.90 11.09
CA ILE A 133 4.41 11.53 10.20
C ILE A 133 4.18 12.09 8.79
N ASN A 134 3.01 11.87 8.20
CA ASN A 134 2.72 12.37 6.85
C ASN A 134 2.67 13.90 6.81
N LEU A 135 2.14 14.57 7.84
CA LEU A 135 2.17 16.02 7.95
C LEU A 135 3.60 16.57 7.97
N VAL A 136 4.49 15.96 8.75
CA VAL A 136 5.91 16.35 8.80
C VAL A 136 6.57 16.16 7.44
N ILE A 137 6.33 15.04 6.76
CA ILE A 137 6.88 14.75 5.43
C ILE A 137 6.41 15.80 4.41
N VAL A 138 5.10 16.08 4.36
CA VAL A 138 4.49 17.06 3.45
C VAL A 138 5.06 18.46 3.68
N LEU A 139 5.12 18.92 4.93
CA LEU A 139 5.68 20.23 5.27
C LEU A 139 7.17 20.32 4.91
N TYR A 140 7.92 19.24 5.14
CA TYR A 140 9.33 19.17 4.77
C TYR A 140 9.55 19.23 3.26
N MET A 141 8.79 18.44 2.48
CA MET A 141 8.84 18.47 1.01
C MET A 141 8.45 19.84 0.45
N TYR A 142 7.39 20.44 1.00
CA TYR A 142 6.95 21.77 0.61
C TYR A 142 8.04 22.82 0.83
N ARG A 143 8.74 22.77 1.97
CA ARG A 143 9.87 23.66 2.26
C ARG A 143 11.03 23.49 1.28
N ILE A 144 11.39 22.24 0.95
CA ILE A 144 12.43 21.96 -0.05
C ILE A 144 12.05 22.58 -1.39
N ILE A 145 10.87 22.27 -1.88
CA ILE A 145 10.40 22.73 -3.19
C ILE A 145 10.36 24.26 -3.24
N ARG A 146 9.78 24.90 -2.21
CA ARG A 146 9.72 26.36 -2.12
C ARG A 146 11.10 27.02 -2.10
N SER A 147 12.10 26.37 -1.50
CA SER A 147 13.48 26.88 -1.50
C SER A 147 14.17 26.82 -2.87
N LYS A 148 13.69 25.96 -3.77
CA LYS A 148 14.25 25.75 -5.12
C LYS A 148 13.53 26.52 -6.21
N VAL A 149 12.26 26.88 -6.01
CA VAL A 149 11.50 27.72 -6.94
C VAL A 149 11.96 29.18 -6.77
N PRO A 150 12.56 29.82 -7.80
CA PRO A 150 12.93 31.22 -7.72
C PRO A 150 11.68 32.07 -7.52
N GLN A 151 11.64 32.89 -6.47
CA GLN A 151 10.58 33.87 -6.31
C GLN A 151 10.79 34.92 -7.40
N ARG A 152 9.94 34.87 -8.44
CA ARG A 152 9.88 35.88 -9.51
C ARG A 152 9.25 37.16 -8.99
#